data_AF-A0AAD9KA28-F1
#
_entry.id   AF-A0AAD9KA28-F1
#
_cell.length_a   1.000
_cell.length_b   1.000
_cell.length_c   1.000
_cell.angle_alpha   90.00
_cell.angle_beta   90.00
_cell.angle_gamma   90.00
#
_symmetry.space_group_name_H-M   'P 1'
#
loop_
_entity.id
_entity.type
_entity.pdbx_description
1 polymer ?
#
loop_
_entity_poly.entity_id
_entity_poly.type
_entity_poly.pdbx_seq_one_letter_code
_entity_poly.pdbx_strand_id
1 'polypeptide(L)' 'MKNHLLFPTDVQIALLGQAKIWYVDATFQVVHQAFYQLFTVNTFVNHEHATKQLGLAMHLQTWKGSLYRSVTKTL' A
#
# COMPACT_ATOMS: atom_id res chain seq x y z
N MET A 1 -21.00 -2.02 -2.45
CA MET A 1 -19.58 -2.17 -2.00
C MET A 1 -18.71 -1.60 -3.09
N LYS A 2 -17.71 -0.77 -2.76
CA LYS A 2 -16.80 -0.19 -3.76
C LYS A 2 -15.38 -0.66 -3.50
N ASN A 3 -14.78 -1.26 -4.53
CA ASN A 3 -13.41 -1.74 -4.52
C ASN A 3 -12.52 -0.66 -5.12
N HIS A 4 -11.48 -0.29 -4.40
CA HIS A 4 -10.47 0.65 -4.87
C HIS A 4 -9.13 -0.09 -4.94
N LEU A 5 -8.45 0.06 -6.07
CA LEU A 5 -7.09 -0.43 -6.26
C LEU A 5 -6.18 0.79 -6.35
N LEU A 6 -5.14 0.82 -5.53
CA LEU A 6 -4.04 1.76 -5.65
C LEU A 6 -2.84 1.01 -6.22
N PHE A 7 -2.23 1.62 -7.23
CA PHE A 7 -1.04 1.15 -7.90
C PHE A 7 0.15 2.03 -7.51
N PRO A 8 1.39 1.53 -7.65
CA PRO A 8 2.55 2.29 -7.30
C PRO A 8 2.77 3.40 -8.34
N THR A 9 3.34 4.51 -7.89
CA THR A 9 3.73 5.59 -8.81
C THR A 9 5.00 5.23 -9.55
N ASP A 10 5.25 5.87 -10.70
CA ASP A 10 6.48 5.66 -11.48
C ASP A 10 7.75 5.90 -10.64
N VAL A 11 7.70 6.85 -9.70
CA VAL A 11 8.79 7.13 -8.76
C VAL A 11 9.04 5.95 -7.81
N GLN A 12 7.97 5.32 -7.29
CA GLN A 12 8.10 4.15 -6.42
C GLN A 12 8.66 2.95 -7.18
N ILE A 13 8.25 2.76 -8.45
CA ILE A 13 8.78 1.71 -9.33
C ILE A 13 10.26 1.96 -9.64
N ALA A 14 10.64 3.20 -9.94
CA ALA A 14 12.03 3.58 -10.20
C ALA A 14 12.92 3.35 -8.96
N LEU A 15 12.42 3.68 -7.76
CA LEU A 15 13.13 3.42 -6.50
C LEU A 15 13.37 1.91 -6.27
N LEU A 16 12.40 1.07 -6.61
CA LEU A 16 12.56 -0.39 -6.55
C LEU A 16 13.57 -0.89 -7.57
N GLY A 17 13.58 -0.34 -8.79
CA GLY A 17 14.56 -0.70 -9.82
C GLY A 17 16.01 -0.32 -9.46
N GLN A 18 16.20 0.71 -8.63
CA GLN A 18 17.52 1.13 -8.13
C GLN A 18 17.99 0.34 -6.91
N ALA A 19 17.08 -0.31 -6.19
CA ALA A 19 17.39 -1.06 -4.99
C ALA A 19 18.10 -2.40 -5.32
N LYS A 20 19.23 -2.66 -4.65
CA LYS A 20 19.97 -3.92 -4.82
C LYS A 20 19.24 -5.11 -4.19
N ILE A 21 18.57 -4.88 -3.06
CA ILE A 21 17.84 -5.91 -2.30
C ILE A 21 16.51 -5.32 -1.85
N TRP A 22 15.43 -6.03 -2.12
CA TRP A 22 14.10 -5.68 -1.65
C TRP A 22 13.32 -6.95 -1.30
N TYR A 23 12.38 -6.81 -0.37
CA TYR A 23 11.49 -7.88 0.07
C TYR A 23 10.05 -7.43 -0.10
N VAL A 24 9.16 -8.38 -0.36
CA VAL A 24 7.72 -8.15 -0.48
C VAL A 24 7.02 -8.78 0.72
N ASP A 25 6.14 -8.01 1.35
CA ASP A 25 5.17 -8.51 2.32
C ASP A 25 3.76 -8.23 1.84
N ALA A 26 2.84 -9.17 2.08
CA ALA A 26 1.43 -8.99 1.80
C ALA A 26 0.66 -9.06 3.11
N THR A 27 0.10 -7.92 3.51
CA THR A 27 -0.69 -7.81 4.75
C THR A 27 -2.18 -7.84 4.41
N PHE A 28 -2.93 -8.72 5.08
CA PHE A 28 -4.38 -8.80 4.99
C PHE A 28 -5.02 -8.40 6.32
N GLN A 29 -5.92 -7.42 6.30
CA GLN A 29 -6.63 -6.94 7.48
C GLN A 29 -8.13 -6.80 7.23
N VAL A 30 -8.93 -7.33 8.15
CA VAL A 30 -10.39 -7.10 8.22
C VAL A 30 -10.62 -5.98 9.23
N VAL A 31 -11.10 -4.81 8.78
CA VAL A 31 -11.19 -3.61 9.63
C VAL A 31 -12.66 -3.25 9.90
N HIS A 32 -13.12 -3.48 11.11
CA HIS A 32 -14.56 -3.47 11.45
C HIS A 32 -15.30 -2.13 11.23
N GLN A 33 -14.60 -1.00 11.03
CA GLN A 33 -15.23 0.34 11.09
C GLN A 33 -14.98 1.28 9.90
N ALA A 34 -14.22 0.85 8.88
CA ALA A 34 -14.01 1.66 7.66
C ALA A 34 -13.88 0.82 6.38
N PHE A 35 -13.33 -0.39 6.49
CA PHE A 35 -12.99 -1.25 5.36
C PHE A 35 -13.31 -2.70 5.67
N TYR A 36 -14.23 -3.30 4.91
CA TYR A 36 -14.52 -4.73 5.10
C TYR A 36 -13.30 -5.61 4.85
N GLN A 37 -12.44 -5.17 3.92
CA GLN A 37 -11.24 -5.89 3.57
C GLN A 37 -10.19 -4.88 3.09
N LEU A 38 -9.06 -4.85 3.77
CA LEU A 38 -7.86 -4.14 3.37
C LEU A 38 -6.78 -5.18 3.04
N PHE A 39 -6.27 -5.12 1.83
CA PHE A 39 -5.14 -5.93 1.41
C PHE A 39 -4.05 -5.02 0.87
N THR A 40 -2.84 -5.13 1.40
CA THR A 40 -1.72 -4.28 1.02
C THR A 40 -0.51 -5.15 0.71
N VAL A 41 0.04 -4.98 -0.49
CA VAL A 41 1.36 -5.48 -0.87
C VAL A 41 2.35 -4.35 -0.64
N ASN A 42 3.25 -4.56 0.30
CA ASN A 42 4.31 -3.61 0.64
C ASN A 42 5.65 -4.18 0.15
N THR A 43 6.53 -3.30 -0.28
CA THR A 43 7.95 -3.60 -0.47
C THR A 43 8.79 -2.87 0.55
N PHE A 44 9.84 -3.55 0.99
CA PHE A 44 10.85 -2.97 1.85
C PHE A 44 12.14 -2.87 1.06
N VAL A 45 12.56 -1.65 0.78
CA VAL A 45 13.86 -1.37 0.17
C VAL A 45 14.85 -1.19 1.30
N ASN A 46 15.89 -2.04 1.31
CA ASN A 46 16.99 -1.92 2.26
C ASN A 46 18.16 -1.23 1.58
N HIS A 47 18.58 -0.08 2.11
CA HIS A 47 19.77 0.63 1.67
C HIS A 47 20.67 0.92 2.87
N GLU A 48 21.78 0.20 2.95
CA GLU A 48 22.82 0.27 3.97
C GLU A 48 22.31 0.09 5.42
N HIS A 49 21.75 1.14 6.00
CA HIS A 49 21.27 1.20 7.39
C HIS A 49 19.81 1.68 7.50
N ALA A 50 19.13 1.90 6.38
CA ALA A 50 17.75 2.37 6.34
C ALA A 50 16.88 1.38 5.55
N THR A 51 15.82 0.91 6.21
CA THR A 51 14.75 0.15 5.56
C THR A 51 13.58 1.11 5.32
N LYS A 52 13.24 1.34 4.05
CA LYS A 52 12.07 2.14 3.69
C LYS A 52 10.97 1.23 3.17
N GLN A 53 9.78 1.38 3.75
CA GLN A 53 8.57 0.73 3.26
C GLN A 53 7.96 1.53 2.10
N LEU A 54 7.55 0.84 1.05
CA LEU A 54 6.86 1.36 -0.11
C LEU A 54 5.59 0.53 -0.34
N GLY A 55 4.45 1.17 -0.56
CA GLY A 55 3.22 0.45 -0.94
C GLY A 55 3.23 0.15 -2.44
N LEU A 56 3.20 -1.13 -2.82
CA LEU A 56 3.12 -1.54 -4.22
C LEU A 56 1.69 -1.63 -4.72
N ALA A 57 0.83 -2.31 -3.98
CA ALA A 57 -0.55 -2.48 -4.38
C ALA A 57 -1.42 -2.48 -3.14
N MET A 58 -2.50 -1.71 -3.17
CA MET A 58 -3.44 -1.66 -2.05
C MET A 58 -4.84 -1.85 -2.60
N HIS A 59 -5.51 -2.90 -2.14
CA HIS A 59 -6.92 -3.13 -2.37
C HIS A 59 -7.71 -2.72 -1.13
N LEU A 60 -8.71 -1.87 -1.36
CA LEU A 60 -9.55 -1.33 -0.32
C LEU A 60 -11.02 -1.56 -0.68
N GLN A 61 -11.71 -2.33 0.16
CA GLN A 61 -13.15 -2.51 0.04
C GLN A 61 -13.89 -1.62 1.03
N THR A 62 -14.63 -0.64 0.51
CA THR A 62 -15.35 0.36 1.32
C THR A 62 -16.87 0.15 1.30
N TRP A 63 -17.50 0.49 2.41
CA TRP A 63 -18.96 0.60 2.52
C TRP A 63 -19.47 1.96 2.01
N LYS A 64 -18.77 3.05 2.37
CA LYS A 64 -19.18 4.43 2.12
C LYS A 64 -18.05 5.18 1.40
N GLY A 65 -18.32 5.67 0.19
CA GLY A 65 -17.30 6.26 -0.70
C GLY A 65 -16.62 7.55 -0.20
N SER A 66 -17.08 8.15 0.91
CA SER A 66 -16.49 9.36 1.49
C SER A 66 -15.26 9.11 2.36
N LEU A 67 -15.09 7.90 2.93
CA LEU A 67 -13.98 7.56 3.82
C LEU A 67 -12.66 7.30 3.08
N TYR A 68 -12.72 6.91 1.81
CA TYR A 68 -11.54 6.67 0.96
C TYR A 68 -10.59 7.87 0.93
N ARG A 69 -11.13 9.09 0.70
CA ARG A 69 -10.31 10.31 0.56
C ARG A 69 -9.58 10.71 1.84
N SER A 70 -10.08 10.30 3.00
CA SER A 70 -9.45 10.61 4.28
C SER A 70 -8.24 9.74 4.55
N VAL A 71 -8.24 8.49 4.07
CA VAL A 71 -7.13 7.55 4.26
C VAL A 71 -6.03 7.73 3.22
N THR A 72 -6.38 8.05 1.97
CA THR A 72 -5.38 8.31 0.93
C THR A 72 -4.62 9.63 1.09
N LYS A 73 -5.08 10.55 1.95
CA LYS A 73 -4.36 11.79 2.27
C LYS A 73 -3.29 11.62 3.36
N THR A 74 -3.34 10.51 4.09
CA THR A 74 -2.45 10.23 5.22
C THR A 74 -1.35 9.23 4.86
N LEU A 75 -1.44 8.63 3.66
CA LEU A 75 -0.45 7.71 3.08
C LEU A 75 0.59 8.45 2.24
#